data_AF-A0A9J7XAM9-F1
#
_entry.id   AF-A0A9J7XAM9-F1
#
_cell.length_a   1.000
_cell.length_b   1.000
_cell.length_c   1.000
_cell.angle_alpha   90.00
_cell.angle_beta   90.00
_cell.angle_gamma   90.00
#
_symmetry.space_group_name_H-M   'P 1'
#
loop_
_entity.id
_entity.type
_entity.pdbx_description
1 polymer ?
#
loop_
_entity_poly.entity_id
_entity_poly.type
_entity_poly.pdbx_seq_one_letter_code
_entity_poly.pdbx_strand_id
1 'polypeptide(L)'
;MCRLFGDHYYILRKAVCHLATMDCLFSLAQVSKENNYCRPEVLEEKSQILITAGKHPVITSLIGDQDRYVLSDTHLQGAVNC
;
A
#
# COMPACT_ATOMS: atom_id res chain seq x y z
N MET A 1 41.97 -0.91 -8.88
CA MET A 1 40.90 -0.67 -7.90
C MET A 1 39.51 -0.54 -8.55
N CYS A 2 39.26 0.41 -9.46
CA CYS A 2 37.92 0.66 -10.00
C CYS A 2 37.38 -0.37 -11.01
N ARG A 3 38.25 -1.12 -11.71
CA ARG A 3 37.83 -2.14 -12.70
C ARG A 3 37.11 -3.33 -12.06
N LEU A 4 37.66 -3.87 -10.97
CA LEU A 4 37.09 -5.02 -10.26
C LEU A 4 35.69 -4.73 -9.68
N PHE A 5 35.44 -3.49 -9.27
CA PHE A 5 34.13 -3.07 -8.76
C PHE A 5 33.11 -2.89 -9.89
N GLY A 6 33.56 -2.45 -11.07
CA GLY A 6 32.71 -2.32 -12.26
C GLY A 6 32.17 -3.67 -12.74
N ASP A 7 32.97 -4.72 -12.69
CA ASP A 7 32.61 -6.06 -13.17
C ASP A 7 31.48 -6.71 -12.35
N HIS A 8 31.41 -6.40 -11.04
CA HIS A 8 30.38 -6.91 -10.13
C HIS A 8 29.29 -5.89 -9.78
N TYR A 9 29.40 -4.65 -10.28
CA TYR A 9 28.48 -3.55 -9.97
C TYR A 9 27.02 -3.92 -10.23
N TYR A 10 26.75 -4.61 -11.34
CA TYR A 10 25.39 -5.00 -11.70
C TYR A 10 24.76 -5.95 -10.67
N ILE A 11 25.53 -6.91 -10.17
CA ILE A 11 25.07 -7.89 -9.17
C ILE A 11 24.78 -7.19 -7.84
N LEU A 12 25.71 -6.32 -7.40
CA LEU A 12 25.54 -5.53 -6.18
C LEU A 12 24.32 -4.61 -6.27
N ARG A 13 24.14 -3.90 -7.39
CA ARG A 13 22.96 -3.07 -7.64
C ARG A 13 21.68 -3.90 -7.56
N LYS A 14 21.65 -5.08 -8.19
CA LYS A 14 20.48 -5.96 -8.18
C LYS A 14 20.16 -6.43 -6.76
N ALA A 15 21.16 -6.82 -5.97
CA ALA A 15 20.97 -7.19 -4.57
C ALA A 15 20.41 -6.04 -3.74
N VAL A 16 20.94 -4.82 -3.91
CA VAL A 16 20.42 -3.61 -3.23
C VAL A 16 18.98 -3.31 -3.66
N CYS A 17 18.64 -3.46 -4.95
CA CYS A 17 17.26 -3.30 -5.41
C CYS A 17 16.31 -4.32 -4.76
N HIS A 18 16.74 -5.57 -4.62
CA HIS A 18 15.93 -6.59 -3.93
C HIS A 18 15.73 -6.27 -2.45
N LEU A 19 16.78 -5.81 -1.77
CA LEU A 19 16.68 -5.35 -0.38
C LEU A 19 15.72 -4.17 -0.25
N ALA A 20 15.78 -3.20 -1.16
CA ALA A 20 14.87 -2.06 -1.16
C ALA A 20 13.41 -2.50 -1.40
N THR A 21 13.16 -3.44 -2.31
CA THR A 21 11.82 -4.01 -2.51
C THR A 21 11.31 -4.72 -1.26
N MET A 22 12.17 -5.51 -0.59
CA MET A 22 11.80 -6.16 0.66
C MET A 22 11.46 -5.14 1.75
N ASP A 23 12.29 -4.12 1.94
CA ASP A 23 12.07 -3.07 2.92
C ASP A 23 10.71 -2.37 2.73
N CYS A 24 10.39 -2.00 1.48
CA CYS A 24 9.08 -1.43 1.13
C CYS A 24 7.92 -2.37 1.47
N LEU A 25 8.03 -3.66 1.14
CA LEU A 25 6.98 -4.65 1.42
C LEU A 25 6.80 -4.88 2.92
N PHE A 26 7.89 -4.94 3.69
CA PHE A 26 7.85 -5.07 5.14
C PHE A 26 7.22 -3.84 5.80
N SER A 27 7.58 -2.64 5.35
CA SER A 27 6.97 -1.38 5.81
C SER A 27 5.45 -1.38 5.58
N LEU A 28 4.99 -1.77 4.39
CA LEU A 28 3.55 -1.90 4.10
C LEU A 28 2.86 -2.96 4.97
N ALA A 29 3.51 -4.10 5.21
CA ALA A 29 2.97 -5.17 6.03
C ALA A 29 2.86 -4.76 7.50
N GLN A 30 3.86 -4.04 8.01
CA GLN A 30 3.86 -3.48 9.36
C GLN A 30 2.71 -2.47 9.54
N VAL A 31 2.59 -1.50 8.64
CA VAL A 31 1.50 -0.50 8.66
C VAL A 31 0.13 -1.18 8.61
N SER A 32 -0.01 -2.22 7.78
CA SER A 32 -1.26 -2.99 7.66
C SER A 32 -1.64 -3.68 8.97
N LYS A 33 -0.66 -4.29 9.65
CA LYS A 33 -0.88 -4.98 10.92
C LYS A 33 -1.18 -4.00 12.06
N GLU A 34 -0.43 -2.90 12.16
CA GLU A 34 -0.59 -1.92 13.23
C GLU A 34 -1.93 -1.18 13.15
N ASN A 35 -2.40 -0.86 11.94
CA ASN A 35 -3.62 -0.10 11.71
C ASN A 35 -4.84 -0.97 11.38
N ASN A 36 -4.70 -2.31 11.44
CA ASN A 36 -5.76 -3.27 11.10
C ASN A 36 -6.35 -3.05 9.68
N TYR A 37 -5.50 -2.76 8.70
CA TYR A 37 -5.94 -2.63 7.30
C TYR A 37 -6.25 -4.00 6.69
N CYS A 38 -7.27 -4.03 5.85
CA CYS A 38 -7.60 -5.19 5.02
C CYS A 38 -6.86 -5.15 3.69
N ARG A 39 -6.70 -6.32 3.04
CA ARG A 39 -6.17 -6.40 1.68
C ARG A 39 -7.28 -6.02 0.69
N PRO A 40 -7.10 -4.97 -0.13
CA PRO A 40 -8.10 -4.61 -1.14
C PRO A 40 -8.14 -5.63 -2.28
N GLU A 41 -9.31 -5.79 -2.89
CA GLU A 41 -9.48 -6.50 -4.15
C GLU A 41 -9.31 -5.53 -5.32
N VAL A 42 -8.39 -5.84 -6.24
CA VAL A 42 -8.15 -5.03 -7.44
C VAL A 42 -8.84 -5.71 -8.61
N LEU A 43 -9.76 -4.99 -9.24
CA LEU A 43 -10.57 -5.49 -10.34
C LEU A 43 -10.10 -4.83 -11.64
N GLU A 44 -9.63 -5.63 -12.60
CA GLU A 44 -9.15 -5.13 -13.89
C GLU A 44 -10.32 -4.73 -14.82
N GLU A 45 -11.42 -5.46 -14.76
CA GLU A 45 -12.53 -5.34 -15.72
C GLU A 45 -13.64 -4.38 -15.29
N LYS A 46 -13.62 -3.93 -14.02
CA LYS A 46 -14.68 -3.09 -13.45
C LYS A 46 -14.10 -1.79 -12.94
N SER A 47 -14.59 -0.68 -13.49
CA SER A 47 -14.35 0.65 -12.92
C SER A 47 -15.30 0.87 -11.75
N GLN A 48 -14.95 0.31 -10.59
CA GLN A 48 -15.72 0.47 -9.36
C GLN A 48 -14.83 0.72 -8.14
N ILE A 49 -15.33 1.54 -7.22
CA ILE A 49 -14.73 1.74 -5.90
C ILE A 49 -15.80 1.34 -4.89
N LEU A 50 -15.52 0.24 -4.18
CA LEU A 50 -16.34 -0.27 -3.10
C LEU A 50 -15.50 -0.24 -1.82
N ILE A 51 -15.83 0.65 -0.90
CA ILE A 51 -15.20 0.75 0.41
C ILE A 51 -16.30 0.55 1.44
N THR A 52 -16.13 -0.47 2.28
CA THR A 52 -17.02 -0.72 3.42
C THR A 52 -16.30 -0.30 4.70
N ALA A 53 -17.02 0.40 5.57
CA ALA A 53 -16.53 0.88 6.86
C ALA A 53 -15.17 1.60 6.77
N GLY A 54 -15.01 2.47 5.76
CA GLY A 54 -13.76 3.15 5.44
C GLY A 54 -13.29 4.11 6.53
N LYS A 55 -11.98 4.10 6.79
CA LYS A 55 -11.28 5.00 7.73
C LYS A 55 -10.36 5.94 6.98
N HIS A 56 -10.28 7.20 7.41
CA HIS A 56 -9.25 8.11 6.90
C HIS A 56 -7.89 7.77 7.54
N PRO A 57 -6.84 7.47 6.77
CA PRO A 57 -5.59 6.89 7.28
C PRO A 57 -4.89 7.79 8.30
N VAL A 58 -4.76 9.09 8.01
CA VAL A 58 -4.05 10.03 8.90
C VAL A 58 -4.85 10.36 10.18
N ILE A 59 -6.16 10.57 10.05
CA ILE A 59 -7.04 10.92 11.18
C ILE A 59 -7.05 9.79 12.22
N THR A 60 -7.06 8.54 11.75
CA THR A 60 -7.02 7.35 12.62
C THR A 60 -5.73 7.28 13.43
N SER A 61 -4.58 7.62 12.83
CA SER A 61 -3.29 7.62 13.54
C SER A 61 -3.13 8.79 14.53
N LEU A 62 -3.82 9.91 14.32
CA LEU A 62 -3.71 11.11 15.17
C LEU A 62 -4.66 11.13 16.37
N ILE A 63 -5.87 10.61 16.22
CA ILE A 63 -6.92 10.70 17.25
C ILE A 63 -6.96 9.46 18.14
N GLY A 64 -6.30 8.36 17.75
CA GLY A 64 -6.41 7.08 18.44
C GLY A 64 -7.85 6.54 18.41
N ASP A 65 -8.10 5.44 19.12
CA ASP A 65 -9.43 4.81 19.24
C ASP A 65 -10.44 5.66 20.05
N GLN A 66 -10.22 6.98 20.18
CA GLN A 66 -11.14 7.90 20.81
C GLN A 66 -12.36 8.14 19.91
N ASP A 67 -13.29 7.18 19.88
CA ASP A 67 -14.76 7.22 19.67
C ASP A 67 -15.42 8.29 18.77
N ARG A 68 -14.67 9.08 17.99
CA ARG A 68 -15.17 10.29 17.31
C ARG A 68 -15.11 10.19 15.78
N TYR A 69 -14.49 9.14 15.23
CA TYR A 69 -14.46 8.94 13.77
C TYR A 69 -15.46 7.86 13.35
N VAL A 70 -16.50 8.28 12.62
CA VAL A 70 -17.53 7.38 12.08
C VAL A 70 -17.04 6.79 10.77
N LEU A 71 -17.11 5.46 10.66
CA LEU A 71 -16.77 4.72 9.44
C LEU A 71 -17.75 5.06 8.33
N SER A 72 -17.25 5.26 7.12
CA SER A 72 -18.06 5.65 5.97
C SER A 72 -17.98 4.62 4.87
N ASP A 73 -19.13 4.22 4.33
CA ASP A 73 -19.21 3.40 3.13
C ASP A 73 -19.07 4.28 1.88
N THR A 74 -18.43 3.77 0.83
CA THR A 74 -18.30 4.45 -0.45
C THR A 74 -18.58 3.47 -1.58
N HIS A 75 -19.56 3.82 -2.41
CA HIS A 75 -19.97 3.06 -3.57
C HIS A 75 -19.92 3.96 -4.79
N LEU A 76 -18.93 3.75 -5.65
CA LEU A 76 -18.81 4.43 -6.93
C LEU A 76 -18.72 3.37 -8.03
N GLN A 77 -19.57 3.50 -9.04
CA GLN A 77 -19.54 2.65 -10.23
C GLN A 77 -19.44 3.56 -11.45
N GLY A 78 -18.52 3.24 -12.35
CA GLY A 78 -18.46 3.89 -13.66
C GLY A 78 -19.76 3.62 -14.41
N ALA A 79 -20.39 4.67 -14.93
CA ALA A 79 -21.53 4.51 -15.81
C ALA A 79 -21.09 3.77 -17.06
N VAL A 80 -21.64 2.57 -17.28
CA VAL A 80 -21.66 1.96 -18.62
C VAL A 80 -22.72 2.74 -19.38
N ASN A 81 -22.30 3.83 -20.03
CA ASN A 81 -23.16 4.54 -20.96
C ASN A 81 -23.49 3.61 -22.14
N CYS A 82 -24.76 3.64 -22.53
CA CYS A 82 -25.43 2.83 -23.56
C CYS A 82 -24.70 2.81 -24.91
#